data_AF-A0A4U3MN54-F1
#
_entry.id   AF-A0A4U3MN54-F1
#
_cell.length_a   1.000
_cell.length_b   1.000
_cell.length_c   1.000
_cell.angle_alpha   90.00
_cell.angle_beta   90.00
_cell.angle_gamma   90.00
#
_symmetry.space_group_name_H-M   'P 1'
#
loop_
_entity.id
_entity.type
_entity.pdbx_description
1 polymer ?
#
loop_
_entity_poly.entity_id
_entity_poly.type
_entity_poly.pdbx_seq_one_letter_code
_entity_poly.pdbx_strand_id
1 'polypeptide(L)'
;FGAFFAGLFYQWGQKLGWSMLGEIFGTGIIGSLLSYPVMVWFTGSKQNFYWFIYTPRFIGATLIGSVIAWLVLVKLKETRVFKQTQELFLGGYFYENKR
;
A
#
# COMPACT_ATOMS: atom_id res chain seq x y z
N PHE A 1 -4.06 -1.28 7.06
CA PHE A 1 -2.75 -0.71 7.45
C PHE A 1 -1.95 -0.22 6.25
N GLY A 2 -1.76 -1.01 5.18
CA GLY A 2 -1.05 -0.56 3.96
C GLY A 2 -1.57 0.76 3.39
N ALA A 3 -2.86 0.85 3.06
CA ALA A 3 -3.43 2.09 2.49
C ALA A 3 -3.24 3.33 3.37
N PHE A 4 -3.23 3.17 4.70
CA PHE A 4 -2.98 4.26 5.65
C PHE A 4 -1.52 4.73 5.58
N PHE A 5 -0.56 3.79 5.66
CA PHE A 5 0.86 4.10 5.52
C PHE A 5 1.24 4.57 4.11
N ALA A 6 0.57 4.06 3.07
CA ALA A 6 0.71 4.49 1.69
C ALA A 6 0.32 5.95 1.53
N GLY A 7 -0.82 6.38 2.11
CA GLY A 7 -1.23 7.78 2.14
C GLY A 7 -0.28 8.68 2.95
N LEU A 8 0.15 8.22 4.14
CA LEU A 8 1.07 8.96 4.99
C LEU A 8 2.44 9.18 4.30
N PHE A 9 3.00 8.14 3.68
CA PHE A 9 4.28 8.25 2.98
C PHE A 9 4.15 8.99 1.65
N TYR A 10 2.99 8.92 1.00
CA TYR A 10 2.72 9.76 -0.17
C TYR A 10 2.71 11.25 0.19
N GLN A 11 2.24 11.64 1.39
CA GLN A 11 2.34 13.03 1.85
C GLN A 11 3.78 13.49 2.07
N TRP A 12 4.65 12.64 2.63
CA TRP A 12 6.06 12.98 2.86
C TRP A 12 6.91 13.00 1.60
N GLY A 13 6.65 12.08 0.67
CA GLY A 13 7.51 11.87 -0.48
C GLY A 13 6.98 12.41 -1.80
N GLN A 14 5.66 12.63 -1.92
CA GLN A 14 4.88 12.97 -3.13
C GLN A 14 5.19 12.13 -4.40
N LYS A 15 5.98 11.08 -4.27
CA LYS A 15 6.33 10.14 -5.34
C LYS A 15 5.58 8.84 -5.11
N LEU A 16 5.18 8.23 -6.22
CA LEU A 16 4.45 6.96 -6.25
C LEU A 16 5.23 5.84 -5.52
N GLY A 17 6.56 5.87 -5.57
CA GLY A 17 7.41 4.91 -4.86
C GLY A 17 7.28 4.97 -3.33
N TRP A 18 7.05 6.15 -2.74
CA TRP A 18 6.85 6.27 -1.30
C TRP A 18 5.51 5.68 -0.86
N SER A 19 4.47 5.84 -1.68
CA SER A 19 3.17 5.18 -1.46
C SER A 19 3.30 3.66 -1.52
N MET A 20 4.06 3.12 -2.49
CA MET A 20 4.31 1.68 -2.60
C MET A 20 5.08 1.12 -1.40
N LEU A 21 6.08 1.86 -0.90
CA LEU A 21 6.80 1.47 0.32
C LEU A 21 5.87 1.43 1.53
N GLY A 22 4.96 2.40 1.66
CA GLY A 22 3.95 2.40 2.72
C GLY A 22 3.00 1.20 2.65
N GLU A 23 2.60 0.80 1.43
CA GLU A 23 1.76 -0.39 1.21
C GLU A 23 2.49 -1.68 1.59
N ILE A 24 3.73 -1.86 1.13
CA ILE A 24 4.56 -3.04 1.42
C ILE A 24 4.84 -3.13 2.92
N PHE A 25 5.16 -2.01 3.57
CA PHE A 25 5.42 -1.98 5.00
C PHE A 25 4.14 -2.23 5.82
N GLY A 26 3.05 -1.53 5.49
CA GLY A 26 1.80 -1.60 6.24
C GLY A 26 1.03 -2.90 6.04
N THR A 27 0.95 -3.44 4.82
CA THR A 27 0.24 -4.71 4.56
C THR A 27 1.18 -5.90 4.65
N GLY A 28 2.41 -5.78 4.14
CA GLY A 28 3.37 -6.89 4.09
C GLY A 28 3.97 -7.22 5.45
N ILE A 29 4.41 -6.21 6.22
CA ILE A 29 5.01 -6.43 7.55
C ILE A 29 3.95 -6.34 8.64
N ILE A 30 3.31 -5.17 8.83
CA ILE A 30 2.38 -4.98 9.94
C ILE A 30 1.11 -5.82 9.76
N GLY A 31 0.55 -5.86 8.55
CA GLY A 31 -0.65 -6.65 8.26
C GLY A 31 -0.44 -8.15 8.42
N SER A 32 0.72 -8.69 8.04
CA SER A 32 1.03 -10.11 8.22
C SER A 32 1.24 -10.48 9.69
N LEU A 33 1.95 -9.63 10.44
CA LEU A 33 2.17 -9.79 11.88
C LEU A 33 0.86 -9.77 12.66
N LEU A 34 -0.08 -8.86 12.33
CA LEU A 34 -1.40 -8.81 12.95
C LEU A 34 -2.34 -9.92 12.49
N SER A 35 -2.10 -10.53 11.31
CA SER A 35 -2.89 -11.69 10.86
C SER A 35 -2.55 -12.97 11.65
N TYR A 36 -1.34 -13.06 12.21
CA TYR A 36 -0.92 -14.19 13.03
C TYR A 36 -1.76 -14.37 14.33
N PRO A 37 -1.96 -13.36 15.20
CA PRO A 37 -2.79 -13.52 16.40
C PRO A 37 -4.25 -13.81 16.04
N VAL A 38 -4.78 -13.25 14.96
CA VAL A 38 -6.13 -13.57 14.45
C VAL A 38 -6.23 -15.06 14.10
N MET A 39 -5.24 -15.61 13.39
CA MET A 39 -5.20 -17.03 13.06
C MET A 39 -5.08 -17.91 14.31
N VAL A 40 -4.21 -17.56 15.27
CA VAL A 40 -4.05 -18.30 16.52
C VAL A 40 -5.35 -18.32 17.33
N TRP A 41 -6.10 -17.21 17.32
CA TRP A 41 -7.37 -17.10 18.02
C TRP A 41 -8.47 -17.99 17.42
N PHE A 42 -8.49 -18.12 16.09
CA PHE A 42 -9.45 -18.99 15.38
C PHE A 42 -9.06 -20.47 15.38
N THR A 43 -7.78 -20.80 15.23
CA THR A 43 -7.32 -22.19 15.00
C THR A 43 -6.90 -22.89 16.29
N GLY A 44 -6.71 -22.18 17.41
CA GLY A 44 -6.38 -22.76 18.73
C GLY A 44 -5.01 -23.46 18.83
N SER A 45 -4.32 -23.68 17.70
CA SER A 45 -3.03 -24.36 17.62
C SER A 45 -1.90 -23.33 17.60
N LYS A 46 -1.12 -23.27 18.69
CA LYS A 46 0.11 -22.48 18.80
C LYS A 46 1.25 -23.12 17.99
N GLN A 47 1.13 -23.18 16.67
CA GLN A 47 2.26 -23.61 15.85
C GLN A 47 3.16 -22.40 15.54
N ASN A 48 4.17 -22.22 16.39
CA ASN A 48 5.20 -21.17 16.35
C ASN A 48 5.97 -21.05 15.02
N PHE A 49 5.69 -21.88 14.01
CA PHE A 49 6.37 -21.89 12.71
C PHE A 49 5.51 -21.33 11.56
N TYR A 50 4.20 -21.15 11.75
CA TYR A 50 3.31 -20.71 10.67
C TYR A 50 3.58 -19.29 10.19
N TRP A 51 4.03 -18.39 11.08
CA TRP A 51 4.39 -17.02 10.70
C TRP A 51 5.52 -17.00 9.66
N PHE A 52 6.47 -17.95 9.72
CA PHE A 52 7.59 -18.02 8.78
C PHE A 52 7.17 -18.42 7.36
N ILE A 53 6.04 -19.13 7.21
CA ILE A 53 5.45 -19.46 5.90
C ILE A 53 4.43 -18.40 5.47
N TYR A 54 3.72 -17.78 6.42
CA TYR A 54 2.65 -16.83 6.13
C TYR A 54 3.18 -15.46 5.74
N THR A 55 4.18 -14.95 6.44
CA THR A 55 4.76 -13.61 6.22
C THR A 55 5.41 -13.46 4.83
N PRO A 56 6.24 -14.40 4.32
CA PRO A 56 6.80 -14.30 2.98
C PRO A 56 5.74 -14.33 1.88
N ARG A 57 4.67 -15.12 2.05
CA ARG A 57 3.55 -15.16 1.11
C ARG A 57 2.79 -13.84 1.08
N PHE A 58 2.59 -13.23 2.24
CA PHE A 58 1.99 -11.90 2.36
C PHE A 58 2.86 -10.84 1.70
N ILE A 59 4.17 -10.84 1.95
CA ILE A 59 5.10 -9.93 1.30
C ILE A 59 5.08 -10.12 -0.22
N GLY A 60 5.15 -11.36 -0.71
CA GLY A 60 5.05 -11.68 -2.13
C GLY A 60 3.75 -11.17 -2.77
N ALA A 61 2.61 -11.41 -2.12
CA ALA A 61 1.32 -10.90 -2.57
C ALA A 61 1.27 -9.36 -2.60
N THR A 62 1.82 -8.69 -1.57
CA THR A 62 1.87 -7.22 -1.54
C THR A 62 2.82 -6.62 -2.56
N LEU A 63 3.91 -7.31 -2.90
CA LEU A 63 4.82 -6.89 -3.97
C LEU A 63 4.13 -6.94 -5.33
N ILE A 64 3.49 -8.07 -5.65
CA ILE A 64 2.74 -8.22 -6.91
C ILE A 64 1.61 -7.20 -6.99
N GLY A 65 0.81 -7.08 -5.92
CA GLY A 65 -0.26 -6.10 -5.83
C GLY A 65 0.23 -4.67 -6.01
N SER A 66 1.36 -4.31 -5.38
CA SER A 66 1.99 -2.99 -5.51
C SER A 66 2.45 -2.71 -6.94
N VAL A 67 3.05 -3.69 -7.62
CA VAL A 67 3.48 -3.55 -9.03
C VAL A 67 2.29 -3.33 -9.96
N ILE A 68 1.21 -4.10 -9.78
CA ILE A 68 -0.02 -3.93 -10.57
C ILE A 68 -0.64 -2.57 -10.30
N ALA A 69 -0.75 -2.16 -9.04
CA ALA A 69 -1.26 -0.85 -8.66
C ALA A 69 -0.42 0.28 -9.27
N TRP A 70 0.91 0.14 -9.30
CA TRP A 70 1.80 1.08 -9.96
C TRP A 70 1.53 1.21 -11.45
N LEU A 71 1.41 0.09 -12.17
CA LEU A 71 1.10 0.09 -13.61
C LEU A 71 -0.24 0.78 -13.90
N VAL A 72 -1.27 0.45 -13.11
CA VAL A 72 -2.59 1.07 -13.21
C VAL A 72 -2.50 2.56 -12.94
N LEU A 73 -1.82 2.99 -11.88
CA LEU A 73 -1.69 4.41 -11.51
C LEU A 73 -0.91 5.21 -12.55
N VAL A 74 0.14 4.66 -13.17
CA VAL A 74 0.86 5.33 -14.26
C VAL A 74 -0.09 5.64 -15.42
N LYS A 75 -0.93 4.68 -15.82
CA LYS A 75 -1.93 4.90 -16.88
C LYS A 75 -3.07 5.81 -16.46
N LEU A 76 -3.52 5.69 -15.21
CA LEU A 76 -4.61 6.51 -14.69
C LEU A 76 -4.22 8.00 -14.60
N LYS A 77 -2.95 8.30 -14.27
CA LYS A 77 -2.42 9.68 -14.23
C LYS A 77 -2.42 10.39 -15.59
N GLU A 78 -2.42 9.65 -16.69
CA GLU A 78 -2.53 10.23 -18.04
C GLU A 78 -3.98 10.65 -18.35
N THR A 79 -4.96 10.09 -17.63
CA THR A 79 -6.38 10.31 -17.87
C THR A 79 -6.86 11.65 -17.29
N ARG A 80 -7.67 12.37 -18.08
CA ARG A 80 -8.23 13.69 -17.70
C ARG A 80 -9.14 13.63 -16.47
N VAL A 81 -9.80 12.50 -16.23
CA VAL A 81 -10.66 12.27 -15.05
C VAL A 81 -9.84 12.28 -13.77
N PHE A 82 -8.71 11.58 -13.73
CA PHE A 82 -7.86 11.50 -12.55
C PHE A 82 -7.33 12.89 -12.14
N LYS A 83 -6.93 13.70 -13.13
CA LYS A 83 -6.47 15.08 -12.92
C LYS A 83 -7.55 15.98 -12.33
N GLN A 84 -8.78 15.91 -12.87
CA GLN A 84 -9.94 16.65 -12.35
C GLN A 84 -10.29 16.22 -10.92
N THR A 85 -10.25 14.92 -10.62
CA THR A 85 -10.49 14.43 -9.26
C THR A 85 -9.40 14.91 -8.30
N GLN A 86 -8.13 14.91 -8.69
CA GLN A 86 -7.06 15.47 -7.87
C GLN A 86 -7.26 16.98 -7.62
N GLU A 87 -7.62 17.76 -8.64
CA GLU A 87 -7.88 19.20 -8.48
C GLU A 87 -9.05 19.49 -7.53
N LEU A 88 -10.13 18.70 -7.63
CA LEU A 88 -11.33 18.86 -6.81
C LEU A 88 -11.08 18.53 -5.32
N PHE A 89 -10.29 17.49 -5.03
CA PHE A 89 -10.07 17.03 -3.66
C PHE A 89 -8.80 17.59 -2.99
N LEU A 90 -7.79 17.99 -3.78
CA LEU A 90 -6.50 18.50 -3.28
C LEU A 90 -6.29 19.99 -3.55
N GLY A 91 -7.27 20.69 -4.15
CA GLY A 91 -7.29 22.15 -4.24
C GLY A 91 -6.11 22.76 -5.00
N GLY A 92 -5.80 22.26 -6.20
CA GLY A 92 -4.81 22.88 -7.11
C GLY A 92 -3.33 22.86 -6.66
N TYR A 93 -3.02 22.55 -5.40
CA TYR A 93 -1.68 22.68 -4.80
C TYR A 93 -0.60 21.83 -5.48
N PHE A 94 -0.99 20.81 -6.24
CA PHE A 94 -0.07 19.86 -6.88
C PHE A 94 0.17 20.12 -8.38
N TYR A 95 -0.65 20.93 -9.03
CA TYR A 95 -0.56 21.15 -10.47
C TYR A 95 0.34 22.34 -10.86
N GLU A 96 0.55 23.28 -9.92
CA GLU A 96 1.31 24.51 -10.18
C GLU A 96 2.81 24.38 -9.90
N ASN A 97 3.24 23.52 -8.95
CA ASN A 97 4.66 23.35 -8.59
C ASN A 97 5.47 22.49 -9.59
N LYS A 98 5.01 22.39 -10.82
CA LYS A 98 5.68 21.65 -11.90
C LYS A 98 5.74 22.42 -13.23
N ARG A 99 5.51 23.74 -13.18
CA ARG A 99 5.97 24.68 -14.21
C ARG A 99 7.22 25.38 -13.74
#